data_AF-A0A7C6U375-F1
#
_entry.id   AF-A0A7C6U375-F1
#
_cell.length_a   1.000
_cell.length_b   1.000
_cell.length_c   1.000
_cell.angle_alpha   90.00
_cell.angle_beta   90.00
_cell.angle_gamma   90.00
#
_symmetry.space_group_name_H-M   'P 1'
#
loop_
_entity.id
_entity.type
_entity.pdbx_description
1 polymer ?
#
loop_
_entity_poly.entity_id
_entity_poly.type
_entity_poly.pdbx_seq_one_letter_code
_entity_poly.pdbx_strand_id
1 'polypeptide(L)'
;MKKIFSILFIVVFAFVLVGCGDKVAKEVQEINDFVATLPEEITIELEGEVNRVIGLYDKLSKEDKEEVTNYRKLVEAKGTITDLKNQAAAQIIIDFINSLNETVTMDDESKYLDIKAQLDSASSEVIVKVTNKSNFDSKYDEYLQLKEGPSEEDKNKAAAVDILIDALPAEVTLDDKDQIKDARSAYVLLTKDQKGLVLKLNVLVEKEEQLSVLETFAIDKAKAEMVDTLITNLPVEVAISDKDQIEAARSSYSSLTVEQKAYVLKLSILEEKELELNSLINEANLNANEVISLINSIPTPVKSTDKKAIDNARNAYEDLSEYEKTLVSNYEILTEKESEYNELPVTDLTYEQRVQMAVEKITNEFATNLYVNNDLDFYLRDAEFGPAISWSTNNLEVINTSGEYTAPSFDTDLVITYTATLRSATESASIAVRAAAVSLDEKWGMIETFLDYINKDRIENTKYTMFGYEEGYERNPGEDLGFLMFYNGVNPEIIEDIVVGNKWVRTNVVKTSTEWIVIHDTGSGSPSADAYMHNNY
;
A
#
# COMPACT_ATOMS: atom_id res chain seq x y z
N MET A 1 -42.41 -51.03 70.07
CA MET A 1 -43.25 -52.19 70.44
C MET A 1 -42.40 -53.14 71.28
N LYS A 2 -42.83 -53.42 72.52
CA LYS A 2 -42.38 -54.48 73.45
C LYS A 2 -40.99 -54.41 74.13
N LYS A 3 -41.09 -54.14 75.45
CA LYS A 3 -40.34 -54.63 76.62
C LYS A 3 -39.37 -53.63 77.28
N ILE A 4 -39.95 -52.76 78.11
CA ILE A 4 -39.25 -52.12 79.24
C ILE A 4 -39.25 -53.13 80.39
N PHE A 5 -38.09 -53.74 80.66
CA PHE A 5 -37.86 -54.48 81.89
C PHE A 5 -37.56 -53.45 82.98
N SER A 6 -38.55 -53.19 83.83
CA SER A 6 -38.37 -52.41 85.05
C SER A 6 -37.63 -53.28 86.07
N ILE A 7 -36.33 -53.08 86.22
CA ILE A 7 -35.55 -53.66 87.34
C ILE A 7 -35.42 -52.55 88.38
N LEU A 8 -36.41 -52.52 89.26
CA LEU A 8 -36.44 -51.71 90.46
C LEU A 8 -35.50 -52.36 91.49
N PHE A 9 -34.28 -51.85 91.61
CA PHE A 9 -33.32 -52.32 92.62
C PHE A 9 -33.68 -51.68 93.98
N ILE A 10 -34.66 -52.25 94.69
CA ILE A 10 -34.92 -51.94 96.09
C ILE A 10 -33.96 -52.79 96.93
N VAL A 11 -32.94 -52.15 97.50
CA VAL A 11 -32.12 -52.72 98.56
C VAL A 11 -32.65 -52.20 99.89
N VAL A 12 -33.43 -53.04 100.58
CA VAL A 12 -33.82 -52.82 101.98
C VAL A 12 -32.69 -53.36 102.86
N PHE A 13 -31.94 -52.48 103.53
CA PHE A 13 -31.08 -52.86 104.64
C PHE A 13 -31.75 -52.48 105.96
N ALA A 14 -32.10 -53.51 106.75
CA ALA A 14 -32.62 -53.36 108.10
C ALA A 14 -31.49 -52.91 109.04
N PHE A 15 -31.69 -51.76 109.68
CA PHE A 15 -30.76 -51.20 110.68
C PHE A 15 -30.95 -51.86 112.05
N VAL A 16 -29.86 -52.37 112.63
CA VAL A 16 -29.71 -52.56 114.08
C VAL A 16 -28.53 -51.69 114.55
N LEU A 17 -28.79 -50.90 115.59
CA LEU A 17 -27.89 -49.95 116.26
C LEU A 17 -26.93 -50.66 117.22
N VAL A 18 -25.60 -50.51 117.01
CA VAL A 18 -24.52 -50.49 118.02
C VAL A 18 -23.35 -49.65 117.44
N GLY A 19 -22.56 -48.98 118.31
CA GLY A 19 -21.14 -48.61 118.12
C GLY A 19 -20.77 -47.45 117.20
N CYS A 20 -20.09 -46.40 117.71
CA CYS A 20 -19.49 -45.36 116.85
C CYS A 20 -18.35 -45.92 115.96
N GLY A 21 -17.72 -47.04 116.37
CA GLY A 21 -16.79 -47.82 115.53
C GLY A 21 -17.49 -48.76 114.53
N ASP A 22 -18.70 -49.26 114.85
CA ASP A 22 -19.48 -50.12 113.95
C ASP A 22 -20.08 -49.32 112.77
N LYS A 23 -20.36 -48.02 112.98
CA LYS A 23 -20.90 -47.16 111.92
C LYS A 23 -19.88 -46.94 110.80
N VAL A 24 -18.62 -46.69 111.14
CA VAL A 24 -17.53 -46.48 110.18
C VAL A 24 -17.22 -47.76 109.42
N ALA A 25 -17.18 -48.91 110.11
CA ALA A 25 -17.03 -50.22 109.47
C ALA A 25 -18.18 -50.53 108.49
N LYS A 26 -19.41 -50.12 108.81
CA LYS A 26 -20.57 -50.24 107.90
C LYS A 26 -20.46 -49.34 106.68
N GLU A 27 -19.94 -48.11 106.81
CA GLU A 27 -19.76 -47.17 105.70
C GLU A 27 -18.64 -47.64 104.74
N VAL A 28 -17.52 -48.15 105.26
CA VAL A 28 -16.44 -48.79 104.46
C VAL A 28 -16.97 -50.01 103.72
N GLN A 29 -17.76 -50.85 104.39
CA GLN A 29 -18.37 -52.04 103.80
C GLN A 29 -19.39 -51.67 102.71
N GLU A 30 -20.21 -50.64 102.93
CA GLU A 30 -21.17 -50.14 101.93
C GLU A 30 -20.47 -49.65 100.66
N ILE A 31 -19.35 -48.93 100.78
CA ILE A 31 -18.56 -48.47 99.63
C ILE A 31 -17.98 -49.67 98.87
N ASN A 32 -17.38 -50.63 99.58
CA ASN A 32 -16.81 -51.84 98.98
C ASN A 32 -17.89 -52.69 98.27
N ASP A 33 -19.06 -52.85 98.88
CA ASP A 33 -20.20 -53.60 98.33
C ASP A 33 -20.77 -52.91 97.08
N PHE A 34 -20.92 -51.58 97.12
CA PHE A 34 -21.36 -50.81 95.95
C PHE A 34 -20.36 -50.94 94.80
N VAL A 35 -19.07 -50.78 95.08
CA VAL A 35 -18.00 -50.92 94.08
C VAL A 35 -17.95 -52.34 93.49
N ALA A 36 -18.22 -53.37 94.29
CA ALA A 36 -18.28 -54.76 93.84
C ALA A 36 -19.51 -55.07 92.97
N THR A 37 -20.57 -54.29 93.11
CA THR A 37 -21.85 -54.47 92.40
C THR A 37 -22.06 -53.48 91.26
N LEU A 38 -21.11 -52.56 91.02
CA LEU A 38 -21.12 -51.67 89.86
C LEU A 38 -21.24 -52.49 88.56
N PRO A 39 -22.19 -52.16 87.68
CA PRO A 39 -22.35 -52.88 86.42
C PRO A 39 -21.12 -52.67 85.52
N GLU A 40 -20.87 -53.64 84.63
CA GLU A 40 -19.81 -53.52 83.61
C GLU A 40 -20.07 -52.35 82.66
N GLU A 41 -21.34 -52.07 82.36
CA GLU A 41 -21.77 -50.90 81.59
C GLU A 41 -22.29 -49.81 82.52
N ILE A 42 -21.55 -48.70 82.60
CA ILE A 42 -21.91 -47.54 83.41
C ILE A 42 -22.89 -46.68 82.62
N THR A 43 -24.00 -46.28 83.25
CA THR A 43 -25.01 -45.39 82.66
C THR A 43 -25.13 -44.09 83.45
N ILE A 44 -25.70 -43.05 82.83
CA ILE A 44 -25.90 -41.73 83.48
C ILE A 44 -26.82 -41.85 84.72
N GLU A 45 -27.75 -42.81 84.75
CA GLU A 45 -28.67 -43.04 85.87
C GLU A 45 -27.96 -43.36 87.18
N LEU A 46 -26.73 -43.87 87.11
CA LEU A 46 -25.88 -44.17 88.27
C LEU A 46 -25.28 -42.92 88.91
N GLU A 47 -25.41 -41.72 88.31
CA GLU A 47 -24.79 -40.47 88.81
C GLU A 47 -25.13 -40.19 90.27
N GLY A 48 -26.39 -40.36 90.65
CA GLY A 48 -26.86 -40.09 92.01
C GLY A 48 -26.19 -41.00 93.04
N GLU A 49 -26.18 -42.30 92.80
CA GLU A 49 -25.58 -43.29 93.69
C GLU A 49 -24.05 -43.21 93.69
N VAL A 50 -23.41 -43.04 92.53
CA VAL A 50 -21.94 -42.87 92.44
C VAL A 50 -21.49 -41.62 93.20
N ASN A 51 -22.16 -40.49 93.04
CA ASN A 51 -21.82 -39.28 93.79
C ASN A 51 -22.11 -39.42 95.29
N ARG A 52 -23.18 -40.12 95.68
CA ARG A 52 -23.50 -40.41 97.07
C ARG A 52 -22.38 -41.23 97.73
N VAL A 53 -21.95 -42.31 97.07
CA VAL A 53 -20.91 -43.23 97.58
C VAL A 53 -19.53 -42.55 97.59
N ILE A 54 -19.20 -41.72 96.60
CA ILE A 54 -18.00 -40.87 96.66
C ILE A 54 -18.08 -39.90 97.84
N GLY A 55 -19.24 -39.29 98.08
CA GLY A 55 -19.45 -38.42 99.24
C GLY A 55 -19.38 -39.15 100.60
N LEU A 56 -19.66 -40.45 100.65
CA LEU A 56 -19.39 -41.29 101.83
C LEU A 56 -17.88 -41.51 101.99
N TYR A 57 -17.20 -41.91 100.92
CA TYR A 57 -15.74 -42.08 100.92
C TYR A 57 -15.01 -40.82 101.35
N ASP A 58 -15.39 -39.65 100.84
CA ASP A 58 -14.73 -38.38 101.15
C ASP A 58 -14.76 -38.03 102.64
N LYS A 59 -15.80 -38.48 103.36
CA LYS A 59 -16.01 -38.26 104.81
C LYS A 59 -15.26 -39.25 105.70
N LEU A 60 -14.69 -40.31 105.15
CA LEU A 60 -13.90 -41.30 105.90
C LEU A 60 -12.58 -40.68 106.41
N SER A 61 -12.09 -41.21 107.54
CA SER A 61 -10.76 -40.87 108.06
C SER A 61 -9.66 -41.37 107.11
N LYS A 62 -8.41 -40.98 107.35
CA LYS A 62 -7.30 -41.42 106.51
C LYS A 62 -7.09 -42.93 106.62
N GLU A 63 -7.19 -43.46 107.83
CA GLU A 63 -7.04 -44.88 108.14
C GLU A 63 -8.15 -45.70 107.47
N ASP A 64 -9.40 -45.26 107.53
CA ASP A 64 -10.54 -46.01 106.96
C ASP A 64 -10.57 -45.99 105.42
N LYS A 65 -10.02 -44.95 104.80
CA LYS A 65 -9.86 -44.89 103.33
C LYS A 65 -8.92 -45.96 102.80
N GLU A 66 -7.96 -46.43 103.60
CA GLU A 66 -7.05 -47.52 103.25
C GLU A 66 -7.75 -48.89 103.23
N GLU A 67 -8.86 -49.04 103.96
CA GLU A 67 -9.69 -50.26 103.98
C GLU A 67 -10.68 -50.36 102.80
N VAL A 68 -10.85 -49.27 102.04
CA VAL A 68 -11.68 -49.27 100.82
C VAL A 68 -10.88 -49.84 99.66
N THR A 69 -11.27 -51.03 99.24
CA THR A 69 -10.70 -51.71 98.08
C THR A 69 -11.36 -51.21 96.80
N ASN A 70 -10.59 -51.09 95.72
CA ASN A 70 -11.10 -50.76 94.39
C ASN A 70 -11.79 -49.38 94.22
N TYR A 71 -11.58 -48.40 95.12
CA TYR A 71 -12.10 -47.03 94.99
C TYR A 71 -11.83 -46.38 93.62
N ARG A 72 -10.72 -46.74 92.96
CA ARG A 72 -10.41 -46.34 91.59
C ARG A 72 -11.56 -46.62 90.60
N LYS A 73 -12.24 -47.77 90.71
CA LYS A 73 -13.39 -48.11 89.85
C LYS A 73 -14.55 -47.12 90.01
N LEU A 74 -14.74 -46.58 91.21
CA LEU A 74 -15.78 -45.60 91.50
C LEU A 74 -15.45 -44.23 90.88
N VAL A 75 -14.19 -43.82 90.94
CA VAL A 75 -13.70 -42.59 90.28
C VAL A 75 -13.76 -42.73 88.75
N GLU A 76 -13.35 -43.88 88.22
CA GLU A 76 -13.49 -44.23 86.80
C GLU A 76 -14.97 -44.18 86.39
N ALA A 77 -15.89 -44.74 87.18
CA ALA A 77 -17.33 -44.67 86.92
C ALA A 77 -17.87 -43.24 86.89
N LYS A 78 -17.46 -42.36 87.83
CA LYS A 78 -17.82 -40.93 87.79
C LYS A 78 -17.27 -40.23 86.54
N GLY A 79 -16.04 -40.55 86.16
CA GLY A 79 -15.43 -40.08 84.92
C GLY A 79 -16.23 -40.50 83.68
N THR A 80 -16.60 -41.77 83.59
CA THR A 80 -17.44 -42.33 82.52
C THR A 80 -18.82 -41.65 82.47
N ILE A 81 -19.47 -41.44 83.62
CA ILE A 81 -20.76 -40.73 83.69
C ILE A 81 -20.63 -39.30 83.17
N THR A 82 -19.56 -38.60 83.54
CA THR A 82 -19.28 -37.25 83.04
C THR A 82 -19.06 -37.25 81.52
N ASP A 83 -18.29 -38.21 81.01
CA ASP A 83 -18.05 -38.37 79.57
C ASP A 83 -19.34 -38.68 78.79
N LEU A 84 -20.19 -39.56 79.32
CA LEU A 84 -21.49 -39.90 78.75
C LEU A 84 -22.44 -38.69 78.72
N LYS A 85 -22.43 -37.85 79.77
CA LYS A 85 -23.20 -36.59 79.78
C LYS A 85 -22.69 -35.61 78.73
N ASN A 86 -21.37 -35.48 78.59
CA ASN A 86 -20.76 -34.64 77.55
C ASN A 86 -21.07 -35.16 76.15
N GLN A 87 -21.08 -36.49 75.96
CA GLN A 87 -21.47 -37.13 74.70
C GLN A 87 -22.94 -36.91 74.37
N ALA A 88 -23.84 -37.03 75.36
CA ALA A 88 -25.26 -36.76 75.18
C ALA A 88 -25.51 -35.29 74.81
N ALA A 89 -24.81 -34.35 75.46
CA ALA A 89 -24.87 -32.93 75.14
C ALA A 89 -24.35 -32.63 73.72
N ALA A 90 -23.23 -33.24 73.33
CA ALA A 90 -22.67 -33.10 71.98
C ALA A 90 -23.62 -33.67 70.90
N GLN A 91 -24.29 -34.79 71.18
CA GLN A 91 -25.23 -35.41 70.25
C GLN A 91 -26.41 -34.49 69.92
N ILE A 92 -26.93 -33.75 70.90
CA ILE A 92 -28.00 -32.77 70.68
C ILE A 92 -27.55 -31.70 69.67
N ILE A 93 -26.33 -31.17 69.82
CA ILE A 93 -25.76 -30.17 68.90
C ILE A 93 -25.54 -30.77 67.51
N ILE A 94 -25.00 -31.99 67.43
CA ILE A 94 -24.80 -32.72 66.17
C ILE A 94 -26.13 -32.87 65.41
N ASP A 95 -27.20 -33.25 66.10
CA ASP A 95 -28.52 -33.45 65.51
C ASP A 95 -29.10 -32.12 64.99
N PHE A 96 -28.91 -31.02 65.72
CA PHE A 96 -29.29 -29.70 65.24
C PHE A 96 -28.52 -29.28 63.98
N ILE A 97 -27.20 -29.49 63.95
CA ILE A 97 -26.39 -29.21 62.75
C ILE A 97 -26.87 -30.06 61.56
N ASN A 98 -27.20 -31.33 61.78
CA ASN A 98 -27.71 -32.23 60.74
C ASN A 98 -29.10 -31.84 60.24
N SER A 99 -29.87 -31.05 61.00
CA SER A 99 -31.18 -30.55 60.61
C SER A 99 -31.15 -29.30 59.73
N LEU A 100 -29.97 -28.71 59.53
CA LEU A 100 -29.78 -27.59 58.60
C LEU A 100 -29.98 -28.05 57.16
N ASN A 101 -30.64 -27.22 56.35
CA ASN A 101 -30.82 -27.52 54.94
C ASN A 101 -29.47 -27.68 54.23
N GLU A 102 -29.47 -28.48 53.16
CA GLU A 102 -28.26 -28.71 52.36
C GLU A 102 -27.75 -27.40 51.75
N THR A 103 -28.66 -26.60 51.19
CA THR A 103 -28.39 -25.26 50.68
C THR A 103 -28.60 -24.21 51.76
N VAL A 104 -27.67 -23.26 51.89
CA VAL A 104 -27.81 -22.14 52.83
C VAL A 104 -28.82 -21.13 52.28
N THR A 105 -29.81 -20.78 53.09
CA THR A 105 -30.82 -19.77 52.77
C THR A 105 -31.10 -18.91 53.99
N MET A 106 -31.76 -17.76 53.79
CA MET A 106 -32.13 -16.85 54.88
C MET A 106 -33.23 -17.43 55.80
N ASP A 107 -34.00 -18.41 55.33
CA ASP A 107 -35.12 -18.99 56.10
C ASP A 107 -34.63 -19.77 57.35
N ASP A 108 -33.39 -20.25 57.34
CA ASP A 108 -32.78 -21.00 58.44
C ASP A 108 -32.03 -20.09 59.45
N GLU A 109 -32.15 -18.77 59.35
CA GLU A 109 -31.45 -17.80 60.22
C GLU A 109 -31.55 -18.16 61.71
N SER A 110 -32.76 -18.46 62.20
CA SER A 110 -32.95 -18.83 63.61
C SER A 110 -32.15 -20.09 63.98
N LYS A 111 -32.11 -21.10 63.10
CA LYS A 111 -31.38 -22.36 63.36
C LYS A 111 -29.87 -22.12 63.45
N TYR A 112 -29.33 -21.27 62.57
CA TYR A 112 -27.92 -20.89 62.59
C TYR A 112 -27.54 -20.18 63.89
N LEU A 113 -28.36 -19.21 64.33
CA LEU A 113 -28.13 -18.48 65.57
C LEU A 113 -28.28 -19.37 66.81
N ASP A 114 -29.26 -20.26 66.83
CA ASP A 114 -29.51 -21.19 67.94
C ASP A 114 -28.35 -22.19 68.10
N ILE A 115 -27.86 -22.77 67.01
CA ILE A 115 -26.70 -23.67 67.03
C ILE A 115 -25.44 -22.92 67.49
N LYS A 116 -25.23 -21.69 67.00
CA LYS A 116 -24.09 -20.86 67.43
C LYS A 116 -24.12 -20.60 68.93
N ALA A 117 -25.29 -20.26 69.48
CA ALA A 117 -25.46 -20.03 70.91
C ALA A 117 -25.21 -21.31 71.74
N GLN A 118 -25.66 -22.47 71.25
CA GLN A 118 -25.38 -23.75 71.90
C GLN A 118 -23.88 -24.06 71.89
N LEU A 119 -23.19 -23.85 70.76
CA LEU A 119 -21.73 -24.02 70.67
C LEU A 119 -20.97 -23.05 71.57
N ASP A 120 -21.41 -21.80 71.69
CA ASP A 120 -20.73 -20.80 72.54
C ASP A 120 -20.90 -21.05 74.04
N SER A 121 -22.00 -21.71 74.43
CA SER A 121 -22.30 -22.04 75.84
C SER A 121 -21.75 -23.40 76.29
N ALA A 122 -21.41 -24.29 75.35
CA ALA A 122 -20.91 -25.62 75.65
C ALA A 122 -19.44 -25.60 76.14
N SER A 123 -19.08 -26.56 76.99
CA SER A 123 -17.70 -26.70 77.47
C SER A 123 -16.78 -27.27 76.37
N SER A 124 -15.46 -27.10 76.52
CA SER A 124 -14.47 -27.64 75.59
C SER A 124 -14.58 -29.16 75.40
N GLU A 125 -14.91 -29.90 76.46
CA GLU A 125 -15.08 -31.35 76.43
C GLU A 125 -16.29 -31.78 75.60
N VAL A 126 -17.35 -30.96 75.58
CA VAL A 126 -18.53 -31.17 74.72
C VAL A 126 -18.20 -30.80 73.28
N ILE A 127 -17.57 -29.65 73.05
CA ILE A 127 -17.23 -29.15 71.71
C ILE A 127 -16.33 -30.11 70.93
N VAL A 128 -15.33 -30.71 71.57
CA VAL A 128 -14.44 -31.70 70.94
C VAL A 128 -15.21 -32.94 70.45
N LYS A 129 -16.36 -33.26 71.06
CA LYS A 129 -17.23 -34.38 70.66
C LYS A 129 -18.23 -34.00 69.56
N VAL A 130 -18.41 -32.73 69.20
CA VAL A 130 -19.29 -32.28 68.10
C VAL A 130 -18.58 -32.50 66.76
N THR A 131 -18.71 -33.69 66.20
CA THR A 131 -17.93 -34.15 65.04
C THR A 131 -18.22 -33.40 63.74
N ASN A 132 -19.41 -32.81 63.59
CA ASN A 132 -19.83 -32.05 62.40
C ASN A 132 -19.71 -30.53 62.57
N LYS A 133 -19.00 -30.04 63.60
CA LYS A 133 -18.82 -28.59 63.84
C LYS A 133 -18.25 -27.85 62.61
N SER A 134 -17.28 -28.44 61.91
CA SER A 134 -16.70 -27.82 60.71
C SER A 134 -17.73 -27.62 59.60
N ASN A 135 -18.75 -28.48 59.49
CA ASN A 135 -19.83 -28.32 58.53
C ASN A 135 -20.71 -27.12 58.90
N PHE A 136 -21.02 -26.99 60.19
CA PHE A 136 -21.72 -25.82 60.71
C PHE A 136 -20.94 -24.54 60.45
N ASP A 137 -19.65 -24.49 60.79
CA ASP A 137 -18.81 -23.30 60.62
C ASP A 137 -18.83 -22.83 59.14
N SER A 138 -18.64 -23.75 58.18
CA SER A 138 -18.69 -23.41 56.75
C SER A 138 -20.06 -22.89 56.30
N LYS A 139 -21.15 -23.52 56.74
CA LYS A 139 -22.51 -23.07 56.38
C LYS A 139 -22.89 -21.76 57.07
N TYR A 140 -22.40 -21.55 58.29
CA TYR A 140 -22.62 -20.32 59.06
C TYR A 140 -21.91 -19.14 58.40
N ASP A 141 -20.68 -19.34 57.90
CA ASP A 141 -19.95 -18.34 57.11
C ASP A 141 -20.70 -17.97 55.81
N GLU A 142 -21.25 -18.96 55.09
CA GLU A 142 -22.08 -18.73 53.91
C GLU A 142 -23.38 -17.98 54.25
N TYR A 143 -24.01 -18.29 55.38
CA TYR A 143 -25.19 -17.57 55.88
C TYR A 143 -24.85 -16.10 56.18
N LEU A 144 -23.71 -15.84 56.83
CA LEU A 144 -23.26 -14.48 57.12
C LEU A 144 -23.02 -13.70 55.82
N GLN A 145 -22.39 -14.30 54.82
CA GLN A 145 -22.21 -13.68 53.50
C GLN A 145 -23.55 -13.35 52.81
N LEU A 146 -24.51 -14.28 52.85
CA LEU A 146 -25.86 -14.04 52.30
C LEU A 146 -26.59 -12.92 53.03
N LYS A 147 -26.43 -12.83 54.35
CA LYS A 147 -27.07 -11.81 55.19
C LYS A 147 -26.47 -10.42 55.02
N GLU A 148 -25.15 -10.33 54.88
CA GLU A 148 -24.46 -9.04 54.69
C GLU A 148 -24.60 -8.51 53.26
N GLY A 149 -24.90 -9.37 52.29
CA GLY A 149 -25.00 -9.03 50.87
C GLY A 149 -23.62 -8.80 50.24
N PRO A 150 -23.56 -8.23 49.02
CA PRO A 150 -22.28 -7.94 48.39
C PRO A 150 -21.48 -6.96 49.24
N SER A 151 -20.18 -7.24 49.38
CA SER A 151 -19.27 -6.42 50.19
C SER A 151 -19.25 -4.97 49.67
N GLU A 152 -18.93 -4.03 50.56
CA GLU A 152 -18.79 -2.63 50.16
C GLU A 152 -17.67 -2.45 49.12
N GLU A 153 -16.65 -3.31 49.14
CA GLU A 153 -15.61 -3.34 48.11
C GLU A 153 -16.16 -3.74 46.73
N ASP A 154 -17.03 -4.75 46.66
CA ASP A 154 -17.65 -5.19 45.41
C ASP A 154 -18.57 -4.12 44.83
N LYS A 155 -19.36 -3.46 45.69
CA LYS A 155 -20.20 -2.32 45.29
C LYS A 155 -19.35 -1.17 44.76
N ASN A 156 -18.24 -0.84 45.43
CA ASN A 156 -17.33 0.23 44.99
C ASN A 156 -16.65 -0.09 43.66
N LYS A 157 -16.25 -1.34 43.42
CA LYS A 157 -15.69 -1.76 42.13
C LYS A 157 -16.70 -1.67 41.00
N ALA A 158 -17.94 -2.09 41.23
CA ALA A 158 -19.02 -1.92 40.24
C ALA A 158 -19.36 -0.45 39.99
N ALA A 159 -19.46 0.36 41.06
CA ALA A 159 -19.72 1.80 40.97
C ALA A 159 -18.60 2.55 40.22
N ALA A 160 -17.35 2.13 40.36
CA ALA A 160 -16.24 2.70 39.59
C ALA A 160 -16.43 2.51 38.07
N VAL A 161 -16.98 1.37 37.64
CA VAL A 161 -17.35 1.14 36.23
C VAL A 161 -18.53 2.02 35.82
N ASP A 162 -19.57 2.15 36.65
CA ASP A 162 -20.69 3.06 36.36
C ASP A 162 -20.24 4.52 36.22
N ILE A 163 -19.26 4.97 37.01
CA ILE A 163 -18.64 6.30 36.90
C ILE A 163 -17.91 6.46 35.56
N LEU A 164 -17.17 5.45 35.10
CA LEU A 164 -16.52 5.49 33.79
C LEU A 164 -17.54 5.59 32.66
N ILE A 165 -18.66 4.86 32.76
CA ILE A 165 -19.75 4.91 31.79
C ILE A 165 -20.44 6.27 31.79
N ASP A 166 -20.65 6.87 32.96
CA ASP A 166 -21.21 8.24 33.08
C ASP A 166 -20.31 9.33 32.50
N ALA A 167 -18.99 9.10 32.52
CA ALA A 167 -18.03 10.03 31.97
C ALA A 167 -17.97 9.99 30.43
N LEU A 168 -18.58 8.98 29.79
CA LEU A 168 -18.66 8.90 28.34
C LEU A 168 -19.50 10.05 27.77
N PRO A 169 -19.13 10.60 26.60
CA PRO A 169 -19.82 11.74 26.03
C PRO A 169 -21.26 11.40 25.63
N ALA A 170 -22.12 12.42 25.73
CA ALA A 170 -23.54 12.29 25.39
C ALA A 170 -23.76 11.93 23.92
N GLU A 171 -22.92 12.46 23.02
CA GLU A 171 -22.90 12.16 21.59
C GLU A 171 -21.59 11.43 21.29
N VAL A 172 -21.65 10.27 20.64
CA VAL A 172 -20.46 9.46 20.33
C VAL A 172 -19.82 9.95 19.04
N THR A 173 -18.50 10.07 19.05
CA THR A 173 -17.65 10.36 17.91
C THR A 173 -16.55 9.31 17.80
N LEU A 174 -15.80 9.30 16.69
CA LEU A 174 -14.69 8.35 16.51
C LEU A 174 -13.53 8.56 17.50
N ASP A 175 -13.37 9.79 18.01
CA ASP A 175 -12.32 10.13 18.99
C ASP A 175 -12.59 9.49 20.37
N ASP A 176 -13.85 9.12 20.65
CA ASP A 176 -14.28 8.55 21.93
C ASP A 176 -13.99 7.05 22.05
N LYS A 177 -13.44 6.45 20.98
CA LYS A 177 -13.17 5.01 20.87
C LYS A 177 -12.38 4.45 22.05
N ASP A 178 -11.33 5.14 22.47
CA ASP A 178 -10.47 4.66 23.56
C ASP A 178 -11.21 4.71 24.91
N GLN A 179 -11.99 5.77 25.17
CA GLN A 179 -12.77 5.89 26.41
C GLN A 179 -13.84 4.79 26.53
N ILE A 180 -14.56 4.50 25.44
CA ILE A 180 -15.57 3.43 25.39
C ILE A 180 -14.90 2.07 25.64
N LYS A 181 -13.75 1.83 25.01
CA LYS A 181 -12.97 0.59 25.19
C LYS A 181 -12.42 0.44 26.60
N ASP A 182 -11.99 1.53 27.24
CA ASP A 182 -11.52 1.52 28.63
C ASP A 182 -12.65 1.18 29.59
N ALA A 183 -13.85 1.75 29.41
CA ALA A 183 -15.03 1.40 30.20
C ALA A 183 -15.40 -0.09 30.04
N ARG A 184 -15.37 -0.62 28.81
CA ARG A 184 -15.59 -2.05 28.55
C ARG A 184 -14.51 -2.93 29.19
N SER A 185 -13.26 -2.51 29.14
CA SER A 185 -12.15 -3.24 29.75
C SER A 185 -12.27 -3.29 31.27
N ALA A 186 -12.63 -2.17 31.90
CA ALA A 186 -12.90 -2.10 33.34
C ALA A 186 -14.05 -3.03 33.75
N TYR A 187 -15.15 -3.06 32.98
CA TYR A 187 -16.24 -4.01 33.19
C TYR A 187 -15.78 -5.47 33.07
N VAL A 188 -14.98 -5.81 32.04
CA VAL A 188 -14.52 -7.18 31.81
C VAL A 188 -13.64 -7.71 32.96
N LEU A 189 -12.87 -6.83 33.61
CA LEU A 189 -12.00 -7.18 34.75
C LEU A 189 -12.76 -7.50 36.05
N LEU A 190 -14.04 -7.13 36.15
CA LEU A 190 -14.87 -7.43 37.32
C LEU A 190 -15.16 -8.94 37.45
N THR A 191 -15.31 -9.40 38.70
CA THR A 191 -15.82 -10.74 39.01
C THR A 191 -17.27 -10.89 38.58
N LYS A 192 -17.78 -12.12 38.54
CA LYS A 192 -19.18 -12.38 38.16
C LYS A 192 -20.18 -11.63 39.06
N ASP A 193 -19.94 -11.63 40.36
CA ASP A 193 -20.84 -11.00 41.33
C ASP A 193 -20.77 -9.48 41.21
N GLN A 194 -19.57 -8.91 41.04
CA GLN A 194 -19.38 -7.47 40.79
C GLN A 194 -20.05 -7.02 39.48
N LYS A 195 -19.97 -7.81 38.40
CA LYS A 195 -20.65 -7.51 37.13
C LYS A 195 -22.17 -7.42 37.28
N GLY A 196 -22.75 -8.23 38.18
CA GLY A 196 -24.18 -8.20 38.50
C GLY A 196 -24.63 -6.91 39.21
N LEU A 197 -23.69 -6.13 39.73
CA LEU A 197 -23.95 -4.87 40.45
C LEU A 197 -23.80 -3.63 39.55
N VAL A 198 -23.26 -3.75 38.34
CA VAL A 198 -23.08 -2.62 37.40
C VAL A 198 -24.43 -2.24 36.81
N LEU A 199 -24.86 -1.00 37.03
CA LEU A 199 -26.22 -0.57 36.67
C LEU A 199 -26.30 0.01 35.25
N LYS A 200 -25.20 0.50 34.69
CA LYS A 200 -25.18 1.28 33.45
C LYS A 200 -24.64 0.53 32.23
N LEU A 201 -24.57 -0.80 32.32
CA LEU A 201 -24.05 -1.63 31.23
C LEU A 201 -24.80 -1.41 29.89
N ASN A 202 -26.11 -1.19 29.93
CA ASN A 202 -26.89 -0.92 28.71
C ASN A 202 -26.46 0.38 28.02
N VAL A 203 -26.12 1.42 28.78
CA VAL A 203 -25.61 2.68 28.23
C VAL A 203 -24.29 2.43 27.50
N LEU A 204 -23.38 1.64 28.09
CA LEU A 204 -22.13 1.29 27.44
C LEU A 204 -22.36 0.53 26.12
N VAL A 205 -23.29 -0.43 26.09
CA VAL A 205 -23.64 -1.19 24.88
C VAL A 205 -24.19 -0.25 23.79
N GLU A 206 -25.11 0.66 24.14
CA GLU A 206 -25.63 1.65 23.17
C GLU A 206 -24.52 2.53 22.59
N LYS A 207 -23.54 2.93 23.41
CA LYS A 207 -22.39 3.73 22.97
C LYS A 207 -21.47 2.97 22.02
N GLU A 208 -21.23 1.69 22.29
CA GLU A 208 -20.45 0.81 21.42
C GLU A 208 -21.13 0.58 20.07
N GLU A 209 -22.45 0.40 20.06
CA GLU A 209 -23.24 0.28 18.82
C GLU A 209 -23.17 1.57 17.99
N GLN A 210 -23.33 2.74 18.62
CA GLN A 210 -23.18 4.04 17.97
C GLN A 210 -21.78 4.19 17.35
N LEU A 211 -20.73 3.85 18.09
CA LEU A 211 -19.36 3.88 17.60
C LEU A 211 -19.17 2.95 16.39
N SER A 212 -19.69 1.72 16.47
CA SER A 212 -19.57 0.74 15.39
C SER A 212 -20.22 1.21 14.08
N VAL A 213 -21.37 1.89 14.17
CA VAL A 213 -22.03 2.51 13.01
C VAL A 213 -21.16 3.61 12.42
N LEU A 214 -20.56 4.48 13.25
CA LEU A 214 -19.67 5.55 12.79
C LEU A 214 -18.41 5.00 12.12
N GLU A 215 -17.80 3.96 12.69
CA GLU A 215 -16.63 3.30 12.10
C GLU A 215 -16.95 2.71 10.73
N THR A 216 -18.10 2.03 10.61
CA THR A 216 -18.57 1.46 9.34
C THR A 216 -18.82 2.57 8.31
N PHE A 217 -19.52 3.63 8.71
CA PHE A 217 -19.77 4.79 7.86
C PHE A 217 -18.47 5.44 7.36
N ALA A 218 -17.49 5.64 8.24
CA ALA A 218 -16.21 6.23 7.87
C ALA A 218 -15.43 5.36 6.87
N ILE A 219 -15.45 4.03 7.06
CA ILE A 219 -14.82 3.08 6.13
C ILE A 219 -15.50 3.10 4.76
N ASP A 220 -16.83 3.07 4.73
CA ASP A 220 -17.59 3.07 3.48
C ASP A 220 -17.40 4.37 2.71
N LYS A 221 -17.43 5.50 3.42
CA LYS A 221 -17.14 6.81 2.83
C LYS A 221 -15.71 6.89 2.28
N ALA A 222 -14.71 6.39 3.01
CA ALA A 222 -13.32 6.39 2.55
C ALA A 222 -13.14 5.58 1.24
N LYS A 223 -13.82 4.44 1.09
CA LYS A 223 -13.79 3.66 -0.16
C LYS A 223 -14.42 4.42 -1.34
N ALA A 224 -15.51 5.14 -1.10
CA ALA A 224 -16.12 5.99 -2.12
C ALA A 224 -15.20 7.17 -2.52
N GLU A 225 -14.55 7.81 -1.53
CA GLU A 225 -13.59 8.90 -1.75
C GLU A 225 -12.38 8.46 -2.60
N MET A 226 -11.94 7.19 -2.47
CA MET A 226 -10.92 6.63 -3.36
C MET A 226 -11.38 6.59 -4.82
N VAL A 227 -12.64 6.22 -5.09
CA VAL A 227 -13.21 6.26 -6.44
C VAL A 227 -13.35 7.69 -6.95
N ASP A 228 -13.83 8.62 -6.12
CA ASP A 228 -13.89 10.04 -6.49
C ASP A 228 -12.50 10.60 -6.84
N THR A 229 -11.46 10.15 -6.14
CA THR A 229 -10.07 10.53 -6.43
C THR A 229 -9.63 9.98 -7.79
N LEU A 230 -9.93 8.71 -8.10
CA LEU A 230 -9.64 8.14 -9.42
C LEU A 230 -10.34 8.93 -10.54
N ILE A 231 -11.62 9.25 -10.38
CA ILE A 231 -12.40 10.02 -11.35
C ILE A 231 -11.81 11.43 -11.54
N THR A 232 -11.33 12.05 -10.46
CA THR A 232 -10.70 13.39 -10.52
C THR A 232 -9.39 13.38 -11.28
N ASN A 233 -8.66 12.27 -11.23
CA ASN A 233 -7.38 12.11 -11.90
C ASN A 233 -7.52 11.73 -13.37
N LEU A 234 -8.74 11.50 -13.86
CA LEU A 234 -8.96 11.26 -15.29
C LEU A 234 -8.55 12.49 -16.11
N PRO A 235 -8.06 12.28 -17.35
CA PRO A 235 -7.70 13.37 -18.25
C PRO A 235 -8.83 14.39 -18.45
N VAL A 236 -8.44 15.66 -18.46
CA VAL A 236 -9.37 16.79 -18.65
C VAL A 236 -10.03 16.73 -20.03
N GLU A 237 -9.27 16.35 -21.04
CA GLU A 237 -9.72 16.09 -22.41
C GLU A 237 -9.57 14.59 -22.66
N VAL A 238 -10.60 13.94 -23.22
CA VAL A 238 -10.55 12.49 -23.44
C VAL A 238 -9.87 12.20 -24.77
N ALA A 239 -8.93 11.26 -24.75
CA ALA A 239 -8.40 10.62 -25.92
C ALA A 239 -8.71 9.11 -25.92
N ILE A 240 -8.66 8.47 -27.09
CA ILE A 240 -8.88 7.02 -27.23
C ILE A 240 -7.86 6.21 -26.39
N SER A 241 -6.64 6.73 -26.23
CA SER A 241 -5.61 6.13 -25.38
C SER A 241 -5.97 6.08 -23.89
N ASP A 242 -6.96 6.85 -23.44
CA ASP A 242 -7.38 6.93 -22.03
C ASP A 242 -8.40 5.84 -21.66
N LYS A 243 -8.79 5.02 -22.63
CA LYS A 243 -9.77 3.94 -22.47
C LYS A 243 -9.52 3.11 -21.22
N ASP A 244 -8.30 2.62 -21.03
CA ASP A 244 -7.96 1.76 -19.91
C ASP A 244 -8.12 2.48 -18.56
N GLN A 245 -7.82 3.79 -18.49
CA GLN A 245 -7.97 4.58 -17.26
C GLN A 245 -9.44 4.79 -16.91
N ILE A 246 -10.28 5.10 -17.90
CA ILE A 246 -11.72 5.28 -17.75
C ILE A 246 -12.39 3.96 -17.33
N GLU A 247 -12.04 2.85 -18.00
CA GLU A 247 -12.53 1.51 -17.65
C GLU A 247 -12.08 1.06 -16.26
N ALA A 248 -10.87 1.43 -15.82
CA ALA A 248 -10.40 1.17 -14.47
C ALA A 248 -11.19 1.96 -13.41
N ALA A 249 -11.54 3.22 -13.68
CA ALA A 249 -12.41 4.02 -12.81
C ALA A 249 -13.82 3.41 -12.72
N ARG A 250 -14.40 2.99 -13.86
CA ARG A 250 -15.70 2.30 -13.90
C ARG A 250 -15.68 0.96 -13.18
N SER A 251 -14.62 0.19 -13.33
CA SER A 251 -14.45 -1.09 -12.62
C SER A 251 -14.34 -0.89 -11.11
N SER A 252 -13.58 0.12 -10.68
CA SER A 252 -13.44 0.49 -9.27
C SER A 252 -14.80 0.90 -8.66
N TYR A 253 -15.55 1.77 -9.34
CA TYR A 253 -16.91 2.12 -8.94
C TYR A 253 -17.83 0.87 -8.88
N SER A 254 -17.77 0.01 -9.89
CA SER A 254 -18.64 -1.17 -9.99
C SER A 254 -18.41 -2.17 -8.86
N SER A 255 -17.18 -2.25 -8.36
CA SER A 255 -16.78 -3.12 -7.24
C SER A 255 -17.29 -2.67 -5.86
N LEU A 256 -17.72 -1.42 -5.72
CA LEU A 256 -18.30 -0.89 -4.49
C LEU A 256 -19.66 -1.54 -4.17
N THR A 257 -19.96 -1.67 -2.88
CA THR A 257 -21.30 -2.06 -2.42
C THR A 257 -22.33 -0.97 -2.73
N VAL A 258 -23.62 -1.29 -2.61
CA VAL A 258 -24.71 -0.34 -2.88
C VAL A 258 -24.62 0.87 -1.93
N GLU A 259 -24.31 0.61 -0.67
CA GLU A 259 -24.16 1.62 0.39
C GLU A 259 -22.96 2.52 0.09
N GLN A 260 -21.82 1.94 -0.31
CA GLN A 260 -20.61 2.71 -0.68
C GLN A 260 -20.84 3.56 -1.93
N LYS A 261 -21.57 3.05 -2.93
CA LYS A 261 -21.91 3.79 -4.16
C LYS A 261 -22.71 5.06 -3.87
N ALA A 262 -23.54 5.06 -2.84
CA ALA A 262 -24.31 6.24 -2.44
C ALA A 262 -23.44 7.41 -1.95
N TYR A 263 -22.17 7.15 -1.59
CA TYR A 263 -21.22 8.17 -1.17
C TYR A 263 -20.30 8.67 -2.28
N VAL A 264 -20.36 8.10 -3.49
CA VAL A 264 -19.57 8.54 -4.65
C VAL A 264 -20.20 9.79 -5.23
N LEU A 265 -19.49 10.92 -5.20
CA LEU A 265 -20.03 12.22 -5.60
C LEU A 265 -19.75 12.56 -7.07
N LYS A 266 -18.73 11.96 -7.68
CA LYS A 266 -18.22 12.33 -9.02
C LYS A 266 -18.64 11.38 -10.13
N LEU A 267 -19.61 10.50 -9.89
CA LEU A 267 -20.07 9.52 -10.88
C LEU A 267 -20.49 10.17 -12.21
N SER A 268 -21.17 11.32 -12.17
CA SER A 268 -21.60 12.02 -13.40
C SER A 268 -20.43 12.43 -14.29
N ILE A 269 -19.27 12.77 -13.70
CA ILE A 269 -18.05 13.11 -14.46
C ILE A 269 -17.54 11.87 -15.19
N LEU A 270 -17.53 10.70 -14.52
CA LEU A 270 -17.14 9.44 -15.16
C LEU A 270 -18.08 9.09 -16.33
N GLU A 271 -19.39 9.26 -16.15
CA GLU A 271 -20.38 9.00 -17.20
C GLU A 271 -20.21 9.92 -18.40
N GLU A 272 -19.94 11.21 -18.17
CA GLU A 272 -19.62 12.17 -19.24
C GLU A 272 -18.36 11.75 -20.01
N LYS A 273 -17.32 11.34 -19.30
CA LYS A 273 -16.05 10.89 -19.91
C LYS A 273 -16.20 9.62 -20.73
N GLU A 274 -17.03 8.68 -20.28
CA GLU A 274 -17.35 7.48 -21.05
C GLU A 274 -18.15 7.77 -22.32
N LEU A 275 -19.08 8.72 -22.27
CA LEU A 275 -19.81 9.16 -23.45
C LEU A 275 -18.88 9.83 -24.47
N GLU A 276 -17.97 10.70 -24.00
CA GLU A 276 -16.94 11.35 -24.81
C GLU A 276 -16.05 10.32 -25.51
N LEU A 277 -15.52 9.34 -24.76
CA LEU A 277 -14.71 8.24 -25.30
C LEU A 277 -15.46 7.43 -26.36
N ASN A 278 -16.72 7.06 -26.08
CA ASN A 278 -17.54 6.31 -27.02
C ASN A 278 -17.81 7.10 -28.31
N SER A 279 -17.97 8.43 -28.22
CA SER A 279 -18.10 9.29 -29.39
C SER A 279 -16.85 9.25 -30.26
N LEU A 280 -15.67 9.39 -29.66
CA LEU A 280 -14.38 9.32 -30.37
C LEU A 280 -14.15 7.97 -31.05
N ILE A 281 -14.48 6.88 -30.36
CA ILE A 281 -14.37 5.52 -30.92
C ILE A 281 -15.33 5.36 -32.11
N ASN A 282 -16.57 5.86 -32.00
CA ASN A 282 -17.53 5.79 -33.10
C ASN A 282 -17.08 6.61 -34.31
N GLU A 283 -16.56 7.81 -34.09
CA GLU A 283 -16.00 8.68 -35.13
C GLU A 283 -14.82 8.00 -35.84
N ALA A 284 -13.86 7.47 -35.07
CA ALA A 284 -12.72 6.73 -35.63
C ALA A 284 -13.16 5.54 -36.50
N ASN A 285 -14.21 4.80 -36.07
CA ASN A 285 -14.78 3.72 -36.86
C ASN A 285 -15.47 4.22 -38.13
N LEU A 286 -16.15 5.38 -38.09
CA LEU A 286 -16.76 5.97 -39.28
C LEU A 286 -15.70 6.36 -40.31
N ASN A 287 -14.66 7.07 -39.86
CA ASN A 287 -13.54 7.49 -40.72
C ASN A 287 -12.84 6.29 -41.38
N ALA A 288 -12.55 5.24 -40.61
CA ALA A 288 -11.99 4.01 -41.15
C ALA A 288 -12.93 3.30 -42.14
N ASN A 289 -14.24 3.25 -41.86
CA ASN A 289 -15.24 2.65 -42.74
C ASN A 289 -15.39 3.41 -44.08
N GLU A 290 -15.23 4.73 -44.08
CA GLU A 290 -15.20 5.52 -45.31
C GLU A 290 -14.03 5.10 -46.21
N VAL A 291 -12.83 4.93 -45.64
CA VAL A 291 -11.66 4.43 -46.37
C VAL A 291 -11.87 2.99 -46.85
N ILE A 292 -12.40 2.11 -46.01
CA ILE A 292 -12.76 0.72 -46.40
C ILE A 292 -13.69 0.73 -47.62
N SER A 293 -14.70 1.61 -47.62
CA SER A 293 -15.66 1.77 -48.72
C SER A 293 -14.99 2.27 -50.01
N LEU A 294 -14.07 3.24 -49.91
CA LEU A 294 -13.29 3.72 -51.05
C LEU A 294 -12.46 2.59 -51.67
N ILE A 295 -11.76 1.81 -50.85
CA ILE A 295 -10.96 0.66 -51.30
C ILE A 295 -11.85 -0.40 -51.98
N ASN A 296 -12.99 -0.75 -51.38
CA ASN A 296 -13.93 -1.73 -51.94
C ASN A 296 -14.58 -1.26 -53.26
N SER A 297 -14.61 0.05 -53.50
CA SER A 297 -15.18 0.63 -54.72
C SER A 297 -14.20 0.59 -55.90
N ILE A 298 -12.93 0.24 -55.67
CA ILE A 298 -11.93 0.12 -56.74
C ILE A 298 -12.25 -1.16 -57.57
N PRO A 299 -12.45 -1.04 -58.89
CA PRO A 299 -12.80 -2.19 -59.74
C PRO A 299 -11.76 -3.33 -59.72
N THR A 300 -12.25 -4.54 -60.03
CA THR A 300 -11.43 -5.72 -60.33
C THR A 300 -11.91 -6.36 -61.64
N PRO A 301 -11.06 -6.55 -62.66
CA PRO A 301 -9.65 -6.16 -62.71
C PRO A 301 -9.48 -4.63 -62.74
N VAL A 302 -8.35 -4.16 -62.21
CA VAL A 302 -7.95 -2.75 -62.25
C VAL A 302 -7.76 -2.32 -63.70
N LYS A 303 -8.21 -1.12 -64.02
CA LYS A 303 -8.03 -0.50 -65.33
C LYS A 303 -7.27 0.80 -65.18
N SER A 304 -6.75 1.24 -66.32
CA SER A 304 -6.03 2.50 -66.40
C SER A 304 -6.87 3.68 -65.90
N THR A 305 -8.19 3.69 -66.13
CA THR A 305 -9.12 4.74 -65.63
C THR A 305 -9.29 4.79 -64.11
N ASP A 306 -8.84 3.79 -63.36
CA ASP A 306 -9.12 3.66 -61.93
C ASP A 306 -8.09 4.37 -61.03
N LYS A 307 -7.02 4.95 -61.62
CA LYS A 307 -5.95 5.66 -60.90
C LYS A 307 -6.48 6.67 -59.89
N LYS A 308 -7.45 7.49 -60.29
CA LYS A 308 -8.05 8.49 -59.41
C LYS A 308 -8.75 7.85 -58.20
N ALA A 309 -9.39 6.70 -58.36
CA ALA A 309 -10.04 6.00 -57.25
C ALA A 309 -8.99 5.41 -56.28
N ILE A 310 -7.91 4.85 -56.81
CA ILE A 310 -6.76 4.36 -56.03
C ILE A 310 -6.11 5.50 -55.25
N ASP A 311 -5.78 6.61 -55.91
CA ASP A 311 -5.16 7.78 -55.28
C ASP A 311 -6.06 8.39 -54.20
N ASN A 312 -7.38 8.47 -54.45
CA ASN A 312 -8.34 8.93 -53.45
C ASN A 312 -8.36 8.02 -52.22
N ALA A 313 -8.35 6.70 -52.40
CA ALA A 313 -8.32 5.75 -51.29
C ALA A 313 -7.01 5.82 -50.50
N ARG A 314 -5.86 5.94 -51.19
CA ARG A 314 -4.54 6.14 -50.58
C ARG A 314 -4.47 7.41 -49.77
N ASN A 315 -4.85 8.55 -50.34
CA ASN A 315 -4.82 9.83 -49.63
C ASN A 315 -5.74 9.80 -48.40
N ALA A 316 -6.96 9.27 -48.55
CA ALA A 316 -7.89 9.14 -47.43
C ALA A 316 -7.34 8.21 -46.32
N TYR A 317 -6.63 7.14 -46.67
CA TYR A 317 -5.95 6.29 -45.70
C TYR A 317 -4.81 7.03 -44.99
N GLU A 318 -3.99 7.80 -45.71
CA GLU A 318 -2.86 8.52 -45.11
C GLU A 318 -3.30 9.66 -44.19
N ASP A 319 -4.46 10.26 -44.45
CA ASP A 319 -5.08 11.30 -43.63
C ASP A 319 -5.64 10.77 -42.29
N LEU A 320 -5.82 9.45 -42.15
CA LEU A 320 -6.24 8.81 -40.89
C LEU A 320 -5.17 8.91 -39.81
N SER A 321 -5.59 9.02 -38.55
CA SER A 321 -4.71 8.82 -37.40
C SER A 321 -4.20 7.38 -37.32
N GLU A 322 -3.11 7.16 -36.57
CA GLU A 322 -2.54 5.82 -36.37
C GLU A 322 -3.55 4.82 -35.80
N TYR A 323 -4.41 5.23 -34.86
CA TYR A 323 -5.46 4.36 -34.33
C TYR A 323 -6.49 4.00 -35.41
N GLU A 324 -6.95 4.97 -36.19
CA GLU A 324 -7.91 4.75 -37.27
C GLU A 324 -7.36 3.85 -38.38
N LYS A 325 -6.06 3.99 -38.74
CA LYS A 325 -5.38 3.11 -39.70
C LYS A 325 -5.46 1.64 -39.29
N THR A 326 -5.41 1.32 -37.99
CA THR A 326 -5.55 -0.07 -37.50
C THR A 326 -6.95 -0.65 -37.70
N LEU A 327 -7.97 0.21 -37.88
CA LEU A 327 -9.36 -0.20 -38.10
C LEU A 327 -9.65 -0.50 -39.57
N VAL A 328 -8.79 -0.07 -40.50
CA VAL A 328 -8.96 -0.31 -41.95
C VAL A 328 -8.61 -1.75 -42.30
N SER A 329 -9.59 -2.63 -42.23
CA SER A 329 -9.39 -4.09 -42.35
C SER A 329 -8.98 -4.59 -43.73
N ASN A 330 -9.16 -3.79 -44.78
CA ASN A 330 -8.88 -4.16 -46.18
C ASN A 330 -7.70 -3.38 -46.78
N TYR A 331 -6.80 -2.86 -45.95
CA TYR A 331 -5.61 -2.13 -46.41
C TYR A 331 -4.76 -2.92 -47.40
N GLU A 332 -4.59 -4.24 -47.19
CA GLU A 332 -3.84 -5.10 -48.12
C GLU A 332 -4.42 -5.07 -49.54
N ILE A 333 -5.76 -4.97 -49.68
CA ILE A 333 -6.42 -4.84 -50.99
C ILE A 333 -5.97 -3.55 -51.68
N LEU A 334 -5.83 -2.43 -50.95
CA LEU A 334 -5.35 -1.19 -51.56
C LEU A 334 -3.95 -1.38 -52.15
N THR A 335 -3.04 -2.03 -51.42
CA THR A 335 -1.67 -2.29 -51.90
C THR A 335 -1.64 -3.23 -53.11
N GLU A 336 -2.51 -4.25 -53.12
CA GLU A 336 -2.68 -5.13 -54.28
C GLU A 336 -3.19 -4.35 -55.49
N LYS A 337 -4.15 -3.43 -55.29
CA LYS A 337 -4.70 -2.59 -56.36
C LYS A 337 -3.69 -1.62 -56.94
N GLU A 338 -2.83 -1.06 -56.10
CA GLU A 338 -1.71 -0.22 -56.52
C GLU A 338 -0.69 -1.03 -57.33
N SER A 339 -0.36 -2.25 -56.88
CA SER A 339 0.52 -3.15 -57.63
C SER A 339 -0.09 -3.56 -58.98
N GLU A 340 -1.38 -3.94 -59.01
CA GLU A 340 -2.11 -4.32 -60.22
C GLU A 340 -2.15 -3.14 -61.21
N TYR A 341 -2.30 -1.91 -60.73
CA TYR A 341 -2.23 -0.70 -61.55
C TYR A 341 -0.84 -0.50 -62.17
N ASN A 342 0.22 -0.67 -61.38
CA ASN A 342 1.59 -0.47 -61.80
C ASN A 342 2.06 -1.52 -62.83
N GLU A 343 1.46 -2.71 -62.81
CA GLU A 343 1.75 -3.81 -63.74
C GLU A 343 0.85 -3.81 -64.99
N LEU A 344 -0.01 -2.80 -65.17
CA LEU A 344 -0.91 -2.74 -66.34
C LEU A 344 -0.12 -2.78 -67.66
N PRO A 345 -0.57 -3.56 -68.66
CA PRO A 345 0.05 -3.56 -69.97
C PRO A 345 0.09 -2.15 -70.55
N VAL A 346 1.24 -1.74 -71.08
CA VAL A 346 1.44 -0.39 -71.66
C VAL A 346 0.44 -0.08 -72.79
N THR A 347 -0.15 -1.11 -73.41
CA THR A 347 -1.23 -0.97 -74.42
C THR A 347 -2.55 -0.48 -73.85
N ASP A 348 -2.79 -0.66 -72.55
CA ASP A 348 -4.06 -0.36 -71.87
C ASP A 348 -4.03 1.03 -71.22
N LEU A 349 -2.85 1.66 -71.15
CA LEU A 349 -2.61 2.99 -70.61
C LEU A 349 -2.84 4.09 -71.65
N THR A 350 -3.42 5.21 -71.24
CA THR A 350 -3.49 6.43 -72.08
C THR A 350 -2.12 7.09 -72.22
N TYR A 351 -1.98 8.05 -73.13
CA TYR A 351 -0.70 8.76 -73.29
C TYR A 351 -0.34 9.57 -72.04
N GLU A 352 -1.33 10.17 -71.38
CA GLU A 352 -1.20 10.91 -70.12
C GLU A 352 -0.66 10.00 -69.01
N GLN A 353 -1.20 8.79 -68.89
CA GLN A 353 -0.78 7.84 -67.85
C GLN A 353 0.61 7.29 -68.08
N ARG A 354 0.96 6.98 -69.33
CA ARG A 354 2.32 6.53 -69.68
C ARG A 354 3.36 7.59 -69.36
N VAL A 355 3.03 8.85 -69.60
CA VAL A 355 3.87 9.99 -69.25
C VAL A 355 3.97 10.15 -67.73
N GLN A 356 2.86 10.02 -66.99
CA GLN A 356 2.84 10.04 -65.53
C GLN A 356 3.69 8.91 -64.92
N MET A 357 3.51 7.66 -65.36
CA MET A 357 4.27 6.50 -64.86
C MET A 357 5.76 6.60 -65.19
N ALA A 358 6.13 7.17 -66.35
CA ALA A 358 7.53 7.43 -66.67
C ALA A 358 8.16 8.47 -65.73
N VAL A 359 7.43 9.55 -65.40
CA VAL A 359 7.89 10.56 -64.43
C VAL A 359 7.99 9.96 -63.02
N GLU A 360 7.01 9.17 -62.58
CA GLU A 360 7.01 8.53 -61.26
C GLU A 360 8.16 7.53 -61.11
N LYS A 361 8.41 6.71 -62.14
CA LYS A 361 9.57 5.82 -62.20
C LYS A 361 10.88 6.56 -62.03
N ILE A 362 11.10 7.63 -62.80
CA ILE A 362 12.30 8.48 -62.69
C ILE A 362 12.40 9.02 -61.25
N THR A 363 11.31 9.57 -60.71
CA THR A 363 11.29 10.15 -59.37
C THR A 363 11.73 9.13 -58.32
N ASN A 364 11.25 7.89 -58.40
CA ASN A 364 11.61 6.81 -57.48
C ASN A 364 13.06 6.34 -57.64
N GLU A 365 13.59 6.29 -58.86
CA GLU A 365 14.99 5.96 -59.11
C GLU A 365 15.93 6.99 -58.45
N PHE A 366 15.64 8.29 -58.58
CA PHE A 366 16.49 9.36 -58.04
C PHE A 366 16.26 9.66 -56.55
N ALA A 367 15.11 9.29 -55.95
CA ALA A 367 14.84 9.49 -54.53
C ALA A 367 15.86 8.80 -53.61
N THR A 368 16.56 7.77 -54.10
CA THR A 368 17.59 7.02 -53.35
C THR A 368 18.99 7.67 -53.41
N ASN A 369 19.24 8.58 -54.36
CA ASN A 369 20.56 9.13 -54.69
C ASN A 369 20.60 10.67 -54.60
N LEU A 370 20.27 11.21 -53.43
CA LEU A 370 20.27 12.67 -53.18
C LEU A 370 21.67 13.31 -53.22
N TYR A 371 22.74 12.52 -53.16
CA TYR A 371 24.12 12.98 -53.23
C TYR A 371 24.79 12.48 -54.50
N VAL A 372 25.17 13.40 -55.39
CA VAL A 372 25.73 13.11 -56.72
C VAL A 372 27.24 13.33 -56.71
N ASN A 373 28.00 12.31 -57.04
CA ASN A 373 29.47 12.37 -57.13
C ASN A 373 30.02 11.67 -58.39
N ASN A 374 29.14 11.35 -59.34
CA ASN A 374 29.42 10.63 -60.58
C ASN A 374 28.36 10.96 -61.64
N ASP A 375 28.63 10.53 -62.88
CA ASP A 375 27.68 10.66 -63.99
C ASP A 375 26.34 9.99 -63.66
N LEU A 376 25.24 10.63 -64.07
CA LEU A 376 23.88 10.12 -63.95
C LEU A 376 23.41 9.54 -65.29
N ASP A 377 22.65 8.44 -65.24
CA ASP A 377 22.16 7.77 -66.45
C ASP A 377 20.92 8.49 -67.01
N PHE A 378 21.13 9.61 -67.70
CA PHE A 378 20.06 10.36 -68.35
C PHE A 378 19.71 9.74 -69.70
N TYR A 379 18.61 8.99 -69.73
CA TYR A 379 18.06 8.43 -70.95
C TYR A 379 17.10 9.39 -71.65
N LEU A 380 17.10 9.39 -72.99
CA LEU A 380 16.23 10.26 -73.81
C LEU A 380 14.83 9.66 -74.06
N ARG A 381 14.61 8.42 -73.65
CA ARG A 381 13.35 7.71 -73.85
C ARG A 381 13.17 6.62 -72.81
N ASP A 382 12.03 6.62 -72.13
CA ASP A 382 11.71 5.54 -71.21
C ASP A 382 11.39 4.26 -72.02
N ALA A 383 12.10 3.17 -71.72
CA ALA A 383 12.01 1.92 -72.49
C ALA A 383 10.71 1.15 -72.24
N GLU A 384 10.07 1.38 -71.09
CA GLU A 384 8.93 0.62 -70.60
C GLU A 384 7.61 1.27 -71.04
N PHE A 385 7.38 2.50 -70.61
CA PHE A 385 6.20 3.29 -70.92
C PHE A 385 6.33 4.00 -72.26
N GLY A 386 7.53 4.29 -72.76
CA GLY A 386 7.75 4.80 -74.12
C GLY A 386 7.82 6.32 -74.39
N PRO A 387 7.44 7.27 -73.49
CA PRO A 387 7.64 8.70 -73.68
C PRO A 387 9.10 9.08 -73.98
N ALA A 388 9.28 10.17 -74.74
CA ALA A 388 10.58 10.84 -74.82
C ALA A 388 10.83 11.63 -73.54
N ILE A 389 12.05 11.58 -73.01
CA ILE A 389 12.45 12.26 -71.79
C ILE A 389 13.42 13.39 -72.16
N SER A 390 13.15 14.59 -71.66
CA SER A 390 14.08 15.71 -71.73
C SER A 390 14.52 16.14 -70.34
N TRP A 391 15.82 16.32 -70.17
CA TRP A 391 16.47 16.70 -68.92
C TRP A 391 16.93 18.16 -68.97
N SER A 392 16.86 18.85 -67.85
CA SER A 392 17.43 20.18 -67.65
C SER A 392 17.89 20.35 -66.21
N THR A 393 18.78 21.30 -65.98
CA THR A 393 19.34 21.61 -64.66
C THR A 393 19.52 23.11 -64.48
N ASN A 394 19.55 23.58 -63.24
CA ASN A 394 19.92 24.94 -62.91
C ASN A 394 21.43 25.23 -63.07
N ASN A 395 22.29 24.20 -63.18
CA ASN A 395 23.73 24.37 -63.35
C ASN A 395 24.33 23.34 -64.33
N LEU A 396 24.45 23.73 -65.60
CA LEU A 396 24.98 22.91 -66.69
C LEU A 396 26.49 22.67 -66.61
N GLU A 397 27.21 23.46 -65.81
CA GLU A 397 28.66 23.27 -65.61
C GLU A 397 28.94 22.11 -64.66
N VAL A 398 28.00 21.79 -63.77
CA VAL A 398 28.14 20.68 -62.81
C VAL A 398 27.54 19.39 -63.33
N ILE A 399 26.37 19.45 -63.97
CA ILE A 399 25.77 18.30 -64.65
C ILE A 399 25.12 18.74 -65.94
N ASN A 400 25.51 18.16 -67.08
CA ASN A 400 24.91 18.54 -68.36
C ASN A 400 23.63 17.74 -68.67
N THR A 401 22.96 18.05 -69.78
CA THR A 401 21.71 17.38 -70.17
C THR A 401 21.89 15.92 -70.62
N SER A 402 23.12 15.44 -70.72
CA SER A 402 23.45 14.03 -70.98
C SER A 402 23.79 13.27 -69.70
N GLY A 403 23.77 13.94 -68.54
CA GLY A 403 24.06 13.34 -67.24
C GLY A 403 25.53 13.29 -66.88
N GLU A 404 26.42 13.88 -67.70
CA GLU A 404 27.85 13.93 -67.40
C GLU A 404 28.10 14.89 -66.24
N TYR A 405 28.75 14.40 -65.19
CA TYR A 405 29.04 15.12 -63.97
C TYR A 405 30.46 15.70 -64.02
N THR A 406 30.56 16.99 -63.70
CA THR A 406 31.82 17.68 -63.48
C THR A 406 31.83 18.17 -62.04
N ALA A 407 32.81 17.71 -61.26
CA ALA A 407 32.92 18.06 -59.86
C ALA A 407 33.09 19.58 -59.67
N PRO A 408 32.18 20.28 -58.97
CA PRO A 408 32.32 21.69 -58.66
C PRO A 408 33.44 21.94 -57.64
N SER A 409 33.87 23.19 -57.54
CA SER A 409 34.81 23.65 -56.52
C SER A 409 34.30 23.48 -55.09
N PHE A 410 32.98 23.55 -54.88
CA PHE A 410 32.31 23.43 -53.60
C PHE A 410 31.03 22.60 -53.77
N ASP A 411 30.59 21.94 -52.69
CA ASP A 411 29.32 21.25 -52.67
C ASP A 411 28.22 22.20 -53.14
N THR A 412 27.50 21.80 -54.19
CA THR A 412 26.55 22.67 -54.88
C THR A 412 25.19 22.00 -54.92
N ASP A 413 24.16 22.73 -54.51
CA ASP A 413 22.78 22.26 -54.63
C ASP A 413 22.30 22.44 -56.09
N LEU A 414 21.76 21.37 -56.66
CA LEU A 414 21.26 21.30 -58.02
C LEU A 414 19.76 21.02 -58.01
N VAL A 415 19.08 21.54 -59.03
CA VAL A 415 17.69 21.18 -59.34
C VAL A 415 17.69 20.55 -60.72
N ILE A 416 17.40 19.25 -60.78
CA ILE A 416 17.26 18.50 -62.03
C ILE A 416 15.78 18.42 -62.35
N THR A 417 15.39 18.93 -63.52
CA THR A 417 14.02 18.87 -64.04
C THR A 417 13.96 17.90 -65.20
N TYR A 418 13.04 16.94 -65.13
CA TYR A 418 12.78 15.97 -66.18
C TYR A 418 11.35 16.08 -66.67
N THR A 419 11.20 16.08 -67.98
CA THR A 419 9.92 16.20 -68.67
C THR A 419 9.72 14.96 -69.55
N ALA A 420 8.63 14.24 -69.33
CA ALA A 420 8.21 13.15 -70.20
C ALA A 420 7.14 13.65 -71.18
N THR A 421 7.32 13.35 -72.47
CA THR A 421 6.38 13.76 -73.52
C THR A 421 6.03 12.59 -74.43
N LEU A 422 4.73 12.37 -74.66
CA LEU A 422 4.21 11.37 -75.58
C LEU A 422 2.99 11.91 -76.32
N ARG A 423 3.13 12.14 -77.63
CA ARG A 423 2.11 12.79 -78.47
C ARG A 423 1.73 14.17 -77.91
N SER A 424 0.50 14.36 -77.43
CA SER A 424 0.01 15.60 -76.82
C SER A 424 0.15 15.61 -75.30
N ALA A 425 0.46 14.48 -74.67
CA ALA A 425 0.61 14.40 -73.22
C ALA A 425 2.03 14.81 -72.81
N THR A 426 2.13 15.61 -71.74
CA THR A 426 3.39 16.04 -71.15
C THR A 426 3.23 16.14 -69.64
N GLU A 427 4.24 15.72 -68.89
CA GLU A 427 4.32 15.82 -67.44
C GLU A 427 5.77 16.15 -67.07
N SER A 428 5.98 16.85 -65.96
CA SER A 428 7.33 17.21 -65.51
C SER A 428 7.41 17.17 -64.00
N ALA A 429 8.55 16.74 -63.49
CA ALA A 429 8.89 16.83 -62.08
C ALA A 429 10.32 17.33 -61.93
N SER A 430 10.71 17.63 -60.69
CA SER A 430 12.05 18.09 -60.38
C SER A 430 12.52 17.48 -59.07
N ILE A 431 13.81 17.22 -58.99
CA ILE A 431 14.46 16.74 -57.77
C ILE A 431 15.59 17.68 -57.39
N ALA A 432 15.67 17.99 -56.10
CA ALA A 432 16.80 18.69 -55.51
C ALA A 432 17.86 17.66 -55.12
N VAL A 433 19.08 17.83 -55.63
CA VAL A 433 20.22 16.95 -55.31
C VAL A 433 21.42 17.80 -54.91
N ARG A 434 22.34 17.23 -54.15
CA ARG A 434 23.59 17.88 -53.76
C ARG A 434 24.77 17.25 -54.49
N ALA A 435 25.45 18.03 -55.32
CA ALA A 435 26.64 17.62 -56.02
C ALA A 435 27.87 17.78 -55.12
N ALA A 436 28.67 16.72 -55.01
CA ALA A 436 29.91 16.72 -54.25
C ALA A 436 30.94 17.66 -54.89
N ALA A 437 31.73 18.35 -54.08
CA ALA A 437 32.89 19.08 -54.59
C ALA A 437 34.01 18.13 -55.10
N VAL A 438 34.98 18.68 -55.82
CA VAL A 438 36.27 18.01 -56.07
C VAL A 438 36.87 17.59 -54.72
N SER A 439 37.19 16.30 -54.58
CA SER A 439 37.97 15.81 -53.44
C SER A 439 39.40 16.30 -53.57
N LEU A 440 39.77 17.28 -52.75
CA LEU A 440 41.11 17.85 -52.71
C LEU A 440 41.80 17.41 -51.41
N ASP A 441 42.78 16.52 -51.51
CA ASP A 441 43.56 16.06 -50.35
C ASP A 441 44.60 17.10 -49.88
N GLU A 442 44.92 18.09 -50.73
CA GLU A 442 45.94 19.11 -50.47
C GLU A 442 45.29 20.47 -50.20
N LYS A 443 45.50 21.03 -49.00
CA LYS A 443 44.97 22.34 -48.56
C LYS A 443 45.26 23.48 -49.57
N TRP A 444 46.40 23.41 -50.27
CA TRP A 444 46.75 24.41 -51.30
C TRP A 444 45.88 24.33 -52.56
N GLY A 445 45.46 23.13 -52.96
CA GLY A 445 44.51 22.95 -54.06
C GLY A 445 43.17 23.61 -53.75
N MET A 446 42.72 23.53 -52.48
CA MET A 446 41.47 24.16 -52.03
C MET A 446 41.57 25.70 -52.08
N ILE A 447 42.72 26.26 -51.68
CA ILE A 447 42.98 27.70 -51.70
C ILE A 447 43.00 28.24 -53.12
N GLU A 448 43.74 27.61 -54.04
CA GLU A 448 43.77 28.07 -55.44
C GLU A 448 42.38 27.97 -56.09
N THR A 449 41.64 26.89 -55.81
CA THR A 449 40.25 26.74 -56.27
C THR A 449 39.35 27.87 -55.77
N PHE A 450 39.50 28.29 -54.51
CA PHE A 450 38.77 29.44 -53.96
C PHE A 450 39.20 30.76 -54.62
N LEU A 451 40.50 30.96 -54.84
CA LEU A 451 41.02 32.17 -55.49
C LEU A 451 40.52 32.30 -56.94
N ASP A 452 40.49 31.20 -57.69
CA ASP A 452 39.91 31.15 -59.03
C ASP A 452 38.41 31.48 -58.99
N TYR A 453 37.67 30.94 -58.02
CA TYR A 453 36.24 31.24 -57.82
C TYR A 453 35.98 32.73 -57.57
N ILE A 454 36.80 33.41 -56.76
CA ILE A 454 36.69 34.87 -56.55
C ILE A 454 37.33 35.69 -57.66
N ASN A 455 37.76 35.05 -58.75
CA ASN A 455 38.32 35.68 -59.94
C ASN A 455 39.63 36.43 -59.64
N LYS A 456 40.63 35.67 -59.17
CA LYS A 456 42.00 36.12 -58.84
C LYS A 456 42.56 37.16 -59.81
N ASP A 457 42.37 36.96 -61.12
CA ASP A 457 42.89 37.83 -62.18
C ASP A 457 42.26 39.24 -62.20
N ARG A 458 41.13 39.44 -61.52
CA ARG A 458 40.43 40.72 -61.41
C ARG A 458 40.71 41.45 -60.09
N ILE A 459 41.52 40.88 -59.21
CA ILE A 459 41.94 41.54 -57.99
C ILE A 459 42.96 42.63 -58.36
N GLU A 460 42.64 43.89 -58.07
CA GLU A 460 43.49 45.04 -58.41
C GLU A 460 44.66 45.19 -57.42
N ASN A 461 45.89 45.08 -57.91
CA ASN A 461 47.09 45.30 -57.09
C ASN A 461 47.38 46.81 -56.98
N THR A 462 47.53 47.30 -55.76
CA THR A 462 47.90 48.70 -55.46
C THR A 462 49.30 48.78 -54.88
N LYS A 463 50.20 49.49 -55.56
CA LYS A 463 51.50 49.87 -54.98
C LYS A 463 51.35 51.18 -54.23
N TYR A 464 51.77 51.20 -52.97
CA TYR A 464 51.72 52.37 -52.11
C TYR A 464 53.05 52.59 -51.40
N THR A 465 53.19 53.71 -50.71
CA THR A 465 54.39 54.00 -49.92
C THR A 465 53.93 54.39 -48.54
N MET A 466 54.37 53.62 -47.55
CA MET A 466 54.15 53.90 -46.14
C MET A 466 55.24 54.83 -45.64
N PHE A 467 54.88 55.71 -44.69
CA PHE A 467 55.80 56.67 -44.10
C PHE A 467 55.88 56.40 -42.61
N GLY A 468 57.03 55.91 -42.16
CA GLY A 468 57.34 55.70 -40.74
C GLY A 468 57.92 56.95 -40.09
N TYR A 469 57.77 57.07 -38.77
CA TYR A 469 58.40 58.13 -37.97
C TYR A 469 59.82 57.73 -37.49
N GLU A 470 60.14 56.43 -37.55
CA GLU A 470 61.43 55.90 -37.10
C GLU A 470 62.54 56.14 -38.13
N GLU A 471 63.72 56.52 -37.63
CA GLU A 471 64.91 56.78 -38.44
C GLU A 471 65.33 55.48 -39.17
N GLY A 472 65.34 55.51 -40.50
CA GLY A 472 65.60 54.36 -41.37
C GLY A 472 64.35 53.70 -42.00
N TYR A 473 63.14 54.12 -41.63
CA TYR A 473 61.86 53.61 -42.19
C TYR A 473 60.92 54.72 -42.68
N GLU A 474 61.46 55.88 -43.00
CA GLU A 474 60.71 57.09 -43.34
C GLU A 474 59.94 56.96 -44.66
N ARG A 475 60.37 56.05 -45.54
CA ARG A 475 59.65 55.64 -46.76
C ARG A 475 59.84 54.16 -47.03
N ASN A 476 58.79 53.39 -46.79
CA ASN A 476 58.75 51.98 -47.15
C ASN A 476 57.78 51.75 -48.31
N PRO A 477 58.24 51.25 -49.47
CA PRO A 477 57.33 50.81 -50.51
C PRO A 477 56.52 49.61 -50.00
N GLY A 478 55.20 49.68 -50.16
CA GLY A 478 54.26 48.60 -49.89
C GLY A 478 53.54 48.21 -51.17
N GLU A 479 53.15 46.95 -51.28
CA GLU A 479 52.32 46.45 -52.38
C GLU A 479 51.16 45.67 -51.78
N ASP A 480 49.94 46.15 -52.01
CA ASP A 480 48.71 45.44 -51.73
C ASP A 480 48.37 44.67 -53.00
N LEU A 481 48.40 43.35 -52.95
CA LEU A 481 48.02 42.52 -54.09
C LEU A 481 46.50 42.28 -54.15
N GLY A 482 45.73 42.97 -53.29
CA GLY A 482 44.30 42.77 -53.07
C GLY A 482 43.95 41.41 -52.46
N PHE A 483 44.95 40.58 -52.16
CA PHE A 483 44.90 39.35 -51.37
C PHE A 483 46.25 39.18 -50.63
N LEU A 484 46.28 38.36 -49.58
CA LEU A 484 47.55 38.03 -48.91
C LEU A 484 48.42 37.14 -49.81
N MET A 485 49.48 37.69 -50.38
CA MET A 485 50.80 37.60 -49.72
C MET A 485 51.42 36.23 -49.40
N PHE A 486 50.80 35.06 -49.64
CA PHE A 486 51.33 33.79 -49.10
C PHE A 486 52.63 33.30 -49.77
N TYR A 487 53.14 33.97 -50.81
CA TYR A 487 54.15 33.38 -51.68
C TYR A 487 55.30 34.33 -52.02
N ASN A 488 56.42 34.14 -51.33
CA ASN A 488 57.74 34.44 -51.88
C ASN A 488 58.53 33.13 -52.12
N GLY A 489 57.85 32.10 -52.64
CA GLY A 489 58.47 30.83 -53.03
C GLY A 489 58.85 29.88 -51.88
N VAL A 490 58.31 30.10 -50.68
CA VAL A 490 58.50 29.22 -49.52
C VAL A 490 57.12 28.83 -49.01
N ASN A 491 56.79 27.54 -49.01
CA ASN A 491 55.57 27.04 -48.36
C ASN A 491 55.73 27.25 -46.85
N PRO A 492 54.95 28.14 -46.21
CA PRO A 492 55.00 28.26 -44.76
C PRO A 492 54.51 26.97 -44.12
N GLU A 493 55.05 26.64 -42.95
CA GLU A 493 54.50 25.58 -42.11
C GLU A 493 53.07 25.98 -41.72
N ILE A 494 52.08 25.17 -42.10
CA ILE A 494 50.71 25.37 -41.65
C ILE A 494 50.68 24.97 -40.17
N ILE A 495 50.81 25.97 -39.30
CA ILE A 495 50.58 25.80 -37.87
C ILE A 495 49.06 25.83 -37.66
N GLU A 496 48.45 24.67 -37.55
CA GLU A 496 47.06 24.53 -37.14
C GLU A 496 47.00 24.71 -35.61
N ASP A 497 47.09 25.97 -35.16
CA ASP A 497 46.93 26.33 -33.77
C ASP A 497 45.70 27.23 -33.60
N ILE A 498 44.91 26.93 -32.57
CA ILE A 498 43.77 27.76 -32.20
C ILE A 498 44.38 29.02 -31.59
N VAL A 499 44.22 30.18 -32.24
CA VAL A 499 44.51 31.46 -31.60
C VAL A 499 43.69 31.50 -30.30
N VAL A 500 44.37 31.29 -29.17
CA VAL A 500 43.74 31.27 -27.87
C VAL A 500 43.18 32.67 -27.67
N GLY A 501 41.86 32.79 -27.74
CA GLY A 501 41.16 34.06 -27.62
C GLY A 501 41.67 34.80 -26.39
N ASN A 502 42.03 36.07 -26.59
CA ASN A 502 42.45 37.00 -25.56
C ASN A 502 41.51 36.90 -24.33
N LYS A 503 42.04 37.14 -23.12
CA LYS A 503 41.49 36.83 -21.76
C LYS A 503 40.05 37.31 -21.42
N TRP A 504 39.26 37.74 -22.39
CA TRP A 504 37.92 38.32 -22.24
C TRP A 504 36.83 37.60 -23.05
N VAL A 505 37.02 36.34 -23.44
CA VAL A 505 35.90 35.52 -23.93
C VAL A 505 34.94 35.31 -22.75
N ARG A 506 33.74 35.91 -22.83
CA ARG A 506 32.71 35.77 -21.80
C ARG A 506 32.46 34.28 -21.54
N THR A 507 32.52 33.86 -20.27
CA THR A 507 32.21 32.49 -19.85
C THR A 507 30.84 32.04 -20.38
N ASN A 508 30.74 30.81 -20.90
CA ASN A 508 29.57 30.13 -21.49
C ASN A 508 29.27 30.29 -22.99
N VAL A 509 30.22 30.70 -23.84
CA VAL A 509 30.08 30.52 -25.30
C VAL A 509 31.00 29.39 -25.77
N VAL A 510 30.43 28.25 -26.13
CA VAL A 510 31.16 27.17 -26.83
C VAL A 510 31.19 27.54 -28.31
N LYS A 511 32.39 27.76 -28.86
CA LYS A 511 32.57 28.01 -30.30
C LYS A 511 32.32 26.70 -31.04
N THR A 512 31.24 26.59 -31.81
CA THR A 512 30.84 25.36 -32.51
C THR A 512 31.35 25.29 -33.95
N SER A 513 31.67 26.42 -34.57
CA SER A 513 32.29 26.51 -35.90
C SER A 513 33.05 27.84 -36.03
N THR A 514 34.00 27.90 -36.98
CA THR A 514 34.60 29.15 -37.46
C THR A 514 34.22 29.28 -38.93
N GLU A 515 33.28 30.17 -39.24
CA GLU A 515 32.78 30.33 -40.62
C GLU A 515 33.65 31.27 -41.45
N TRP A 516 34.35 32.21 -40.81
CA TRP A 516 35.16 33.22 -41.47
C TRP A 516 36.49 33.42 -40.73
N ILE A 517 37.58 33.52 -41.49
CA ILE A 517 38.88 33.97 -41.00
C ILE A 517 39.09 35.37 -41.56
N VAL A 518 39.23 36.36 -40.70
CA VAL A 518 39.66 37.71 -41.09
C VAL A 518 41.16 37.77 -40.90
N ILE A 519 41.90 37.99 -41.97
CA ILE A 519 43.34 38.23 -41.93
C ILE A 519 43.55 39.72 -42.14
N HIS A 520 44.22 40.39 -41.20
CA HIS A 520 44.56 41.80 -41.33
C HIS A 520 46.01 41.96 -41.79
N ASP A 521 46.24 42.81 -42.78
CA ASP A 521 47.57 43.35 -43.05
C ASP A 521 47.86 44.43 -42.00
N THR A 522 48.94 44.25 -41.23
CA THR A 522 49.44 45.34 -40.38
C THR A 522 50.19 46.30 -41.30
N GLY A 523 49.52 47.36 -41.73
CA GLY A 523 50.10 48.46 -42.54
C GLY A 523 51.18 49.29 -41.81
N SER A 524 52.06 48.65 -41.06
CA SER A 524 53.23 49.21 -40.39
C SER A 524 54.48 48.60 -41.03
N GLY A 525 55.40 49.44 -41.49
CA GLY A 525 56.67 49.01 -42.07
C GLY A 525 57.72 48.54 -41.04
N SER A 526 57.33 48.33 -39.78
CA SER A 526 58.22 47.93 -38.69
C SER A 526 58.40 46.39 -38.65
N PRO A 527 59.63 45.85 -38.53
CA PRO A 527 59.86 44.40 -38.39
C PRO A 527 59.21 43.75 -37.16
N SER A 528 58.79 44.54 -36.18
CA SER A 528 58.09 44.06 -34.98
C SER A 528 56.56 44.15 -35.08
N ALA A 529 56.01 44.61 -36.21
CA ALA A 529 54.57 44.61 -36.47
C ALA A 529 54.11 43.24 -37.00
N ASP A 530 54.34 42.20 -36.21
CA ASP A 530 53.87 40.85 -36.50
C ASP A 530 52.57 40.53 -35.74
N ALA A 531 51.97 39.37 -36.05
CA ALA A 531 50.77 38.90 -35.38
C ALA A 531 50.97 38.71 -33.86
N TYR A 532 52.19 38.44 -33.40
CA TYR A 532 52.51 38.28 -31.98
C TYR A 532 52.41 39.61 -31.22
N MET A 533 52.87 40.72 -31.81
CA MET A 533 52.77 42.05 -31.21
C MET A 533 51.32 42.51 -31.05
N HIS A 534 50.47 42.30 -32.06
CA HIS A 534 49.06 42.70 -32.00
C HIS A 534 48.19 41.84 -31.07
N ASN A 535 48.54 40.57 -30.85
CA ASN A 535 47.80 39.70 -29.94
C ASN A 535 48.08 39.98 -28.45
N ASN A 536 49.18 40.68 -28.14
CA ASN A 536 49.59 41.02 -26.78
C ASN A 536 49.13 42.41 -26.30
N TYR A 537 48.40 43.17 -27.15
CA TYR A 537 47.83 44.47 -26.79
C TYR A 537 46.35 44.39 -26.35
#